data_AF-A0A3P9CWS2-F1
#
_entry.id   AF-A0A3P9CWS2-F1
#
_cell.length_a   1.000
_cell.length_b   1.000
_cell.length_c   1.000
_cell.angle_alpha   90.00
_cell.angle_beta   90.00
_cell.angle_gamma   90.00
#
_symmetry.space_group_name_H-M   'P 1'
#
loop_
_entity.id
_entity.type
_entity.pdbx_description
1 polymer ?
#
loop_
_entity_poly.entity_id
_entity_poly.type
_entity_poly.pdbx_seq_one_letter_code
_entity_poly.pdbx_strand_id
1 'polypeptide(L)'
;MELRPLIMCFALCVVYATSKPTDKKDRVHHDEPLSSREHDDTENFDYDHEAFLGQEEAKTFDQLTPEESKERLGMLVERIDEDKDGYVTVEEMKKWIKHAQKRWIYDDVDRQWKSHDLNGDNVVSWEEYKNATYGYILDDPDPEDGFSYRQMMARDERRFKMADQDNDMKANKEEFTAFLHPEEYDHMKDIVVLETMEDIDKNGDGLIDLDEYIGDMYNQEGDTSEPEWVKTEREQFTEFRDKNKDGKMDKEETRDWILPSDYDHAEAEAKHLVYESDADKDGHLTKAEIVDKYDLFVGSQATDFGEALTRHDEF
;
A
#
# COMPACT_ATOMS: atom_id res chain seq x y z
N MET A 1 -68.19 -14.35 -35.06
CA MET A 1 -67.24 -13.23 -34.92
C MET A 1 -66.85 -13.15 -33.46
N GLU A 2 -65.72 -13.77 -33.15
CA GLU A 2 -65.06 -13.71 -31.85
C GLU A 2 -64.47 -12.31 -31.67
N LEU A 3 -64.81 -11.62 -30.58
CA LEU A 3 -64.10 -10.41 -30.13
C LEU A 3 -63.69 -10.61 -28.67
N ARG A 4 -62.42 -10.96 -28.46
CA ARG A 4 -61.67 -10.53 -27.26
C ARG A 4 -61.26 -9.07 -27.50
N PRO A 5 -61.12 -8.21 -26.47
CA PRO A 5 -59.76 -8.04 -25.93
C PRO A 5 -59.62 -7.52 -24.48
N LEU A 6 -58.39 -7.66 -23.99
CA LEU A 6 -57.65 -6.76 -23.09
C LEU A 6 -58.05 -6.74 -21.60
N ILE A 7 -57.57 -7.75 -20.88
CA ILE A 7 -57.15 -7.62 -19.48
C ILE A 7 -55.84 -6.82 -19.50
N MET A 8 -55.86 -5.56 -19.07
CA MET A 8 -54.63 -4.81 -18.76
C MET A 8 -54.15 -5.24 -17.37
N CYS A 9 -53.11 -6.06 -17.32
CA CYS A 9 -52.30 -6.24 -16.12
C CYS A 9 -51.37 -5.02 -15.97
N PHE A 10 -51.71 -4.09 -15.08
CA PHE A 10 -50.75 -3.09 -14.60
C PHE A 10 -49.75 -3.78 -13.68
N ALA A 11 -48.65 -4.27 -14.24
CA ALA A 11 -47.49 -4.65 -13.47
C ALA A 11 -46.81 -3.37 -12.97
N LEU A 12 -46.93 -3.10 -11.67
CA LEU A 12 -46.10 -2.15 -10.94
C LEU A 12 -44.67 -2.67 -10.95
N CYS A 13 -43.88 -2.27 -11.96
CA CYS A 13 -42.44 -2.37 -11.91
C CYS A 13 -41.93 -1.36 -10.87
N VAL A 14 -41.79 -1.80 -9.62
CA VAL A 14 -40.93 -1.13 -8.65
C VAL A 14 -39.50 -1.34 -9.15
N VAL A 15 -39.01 -0.37 -9.93
CA VAL A 15 -37.58 -0.26 -10.21
C VAL A 15 -36.95 0.14 -8.88
N TYR A 16 -36.41 -0.85 -8.16
CA TYR A 16 -35.39 -0.58 -7.17
C TYR A 16 -34.19 -0.02 -7.94
N ALA A 17 -34.13 1.31 -8.05
CA ALA A 17 -32.90 1.99 -8.35
C ALA A 17 -32.02 1.83 -7.12
N THR A 18 -31.29 0.71 -7.04
CA THR A 18 -30.12 0.63 -6.18
C THR A 18 -29.12 1.59 -6.79
N SER A 19 -29.11 2.84 -6.32
CA SER A 19 -27.99 3.74 -6.52
C SER A 19 -26.75 2.97 -6.10
N LYS A 20 -25.77 2.86 -7.00
CA LYS A 20 -24.45 2.35 -6.60
C LYS A 20 -24.01 3.16 -5.37
N PRO A 21 -23.53 2.52 -4.30
CA PRO A 21 -22.92 3.27 -3.22
C PRO A 21 -21.81 4.15 -3.82
N THR A 22 -21.81 5.42 -3.46
CA THR A 22 -20.72 6.33 -3.82
C THR A 22 -19.48 5.86 -3.07
N ASP A 23 -18.50 5.32 -3.80
CA ASP A 23 -17.23 4.93 -3.20
C ASP A 23 -16.49 6.20 -2.75
N LYS A 24 -16.17 6.26 -1.45
CA LYS A 24 -15.34 7.33 -0.86
C LYS A 24 -13.92 7.18 -1.43
N LYS A 25 -13.36 8.23 -2.02
CA LYS A 25 -11.93 8.24 -2.34
C LYS A 25 -11.14 8.35 -1.04
N ASP A 26 -10.16 7.47 -0.86
CA ASP A 26 -9.23 7.51 0.26
C ASP A 26 -7.85 7.97 -0.22
N ARG A 27 -7.27 8.92 0.51
CA ARG A 27 -5.92 9.48 0.28
C ARG A 27 -5.01 9.27 1.48
N VAL A 28 -5.50 8.60 2.51
CA VAL A 28 -4.70 8.31 3.69
C VAL A 28 -3.80 7.13 3.36
N HIS A 29 -2.50 7.41 3.25
CA HIS A 29 -1.47 6.40 3.14
C HIS A 29 -1.20 5.85 4.54
N HIS A 30 -1.97 4.84 4.92
CA HIS A 30 -1.59 3.98 6.02
C HIS A 30 -0.42 3.08 5.58
N ASP A 31 0.44 2.69 6.52
CA ASP A 31 1.26 1.51 6.32
C ASP A 31 0.30 0.38 5.90
N GLU A 32 0.56 -0.25 4.75
CA GLU A 32 -0.25 -1.40 4.35
C GLU A 32 -0.21 -2.44 5.48
N PRO A 33 -1.33 -3.14 5.75
CA PRO A 33 -1.28 -4.24 6.70
C PRO A 33 -0.23 -5.26 6.22
N LEU A 34 0.52 -5.85 7.16
CA LEU A 34 1.62 -6.78 6.83
C LEU A 34 1.12 -8.04 6.12
N SER A 35 -0.16 -8.36 6.30
CA SER A 35 -0.86 -9.47 5.69
C SER A 35 -2.31 -9.08 5.37
N SER A 36 -2.89 -9.78 4.39
CA SER A 36 -4.32 -9.69 4.06
C SER A 36 -5.23 -10.50 5.01
N ARG A 37 -4.64 -11.25 5.95
CA ARG A 37 -5.33 -12.12 6.91
C ARG A 37 -5.80 -11.34 8.13
N GLU A 38 -6.73 -11.92 8.89
CA GLU A 38 -7.10 -11.40 10.21
C GLU A 38 -5.97 -11.67 11.20
N HIS A 39 -5.64 -10.66 12.01
CA HIS A 39 -4.64 -10.77 13.07
C HIS A 39 -5.28 -11.43 14.30
N ASP A 40 -4.96 -12.70 14.56
CA ASP A 40 -5.44 -13.48 15.72
C ASP A 40 -4.33 -14.33 16.36
N ASP A 41 -3.55 -13.68 17.24
CA ASP A 41 -2.44 -14.28 17.97
C ASP A 41 -2.82 -15.47 18.89
N THR A 42 -4.13 -15.77 19.06
CA THR A 42 -4.59 -16.82 19.98
C THR A 42 -4.94 -18.14 19.31
N GLU A 43 -5.43 -18.10 18.07
CA GLU A 43 -5.86 -19.30 17.35
C GLU A 43 -5.10 -19.52 16.02
N ASN A 44 -4.51 -18.47 15.41
CA ASN A 44 -3.89 -18.58 14.09
C ASN A 44 -2.73 -17.60 13.83
N PHE A 45 -1.56 -18.14 13.47
CA PHE A 45 -0.35 -17.38 13.14
C PHE A 45 -0.21 -17.06 11.63
N ASP A 46 -1.26 -17.22 10.83
CA ASP A 46 -1.26 -16.93 9.38
C ASP A 46 -0.85 -15.48 9.07
N TYR A 47 -1.24 -14.53 9.93
CA TYR A 47 -0.85 -13.13 9.76
C TYR A 47 0.66 -12.97 9.95
N ASP A 48 1.21 -13.49 11.05
CA ASP A 48 2.64 -13.40 11.39
C ASP A 48 3.51 -14.11 10.34
N HIS A 49 3.00 -15.23 9.83
CA HIS A 49 3.59 -15.98 8.74
C HIS A 49 3.70 -15.16 7.45
N GLU A 50 2.59 -14.56 7.01
CA GLU A 50 2.56 -13.71 5.81
C GLU A 50 3.37 -12.43 6.03
N ALA A 51 3.37 -11.86 7.24
CA ALA A 51 4.17 -10.70 7.61
C ALA A 51 5.68 -11.00 7.54
N PHE A 52 6.10 -12.18 8.01
CA PHE A 52 7.50 -12.58 8.04
C PHE A 52 8.03 -13.00 6.66
N LEU A 53 7.24 -13.71 5.85
CA LEU A 53 7.69 -14.22 4.55
C LEU A 53 7.28 -13.36 3.35
N GLY A 54 6.23 -12.56 3.49
CA GLY A 54 5.51 -11.99 2.36
C GLY A 54 4.58 -13.00 1.68
N GLN A 55 3.55 -12.50 1.00
CA GLN A 55 2.43 -13.30 0.47
C GLN A 55 2.83 -14.42 -0.52
N GLU A 56 3.86 -14.20 -1.35
CA GLU A 56 4.28 -15.21 -2.34
C GLU A 56 5.16 -16.30 -1.73
N GLU A 57 6.04 -15.93 -0.80
CA GLU A 57 6.92 -16.89 -0.13
C GLU A 57 6.12 -17.73 0.88
N ALA A 58 5.15 -17.14 1.58
CA ALA A 58 4.16 -17.86 2.38
C ALA A 58 3.53 -19.04 1.61
N LYS A 59 2.93 -18.76 0.44
CA LYS A 59 2.35 -19.79 -0.45
C LYS A 59 3.33 -20.87 -0.90
N THR A 60 4.62 -20.53 -0.95
CA THR A 60 5.67 -21.50 -1.30
C THR A 60 5.97 -22.41 -0.12
N PHE A 61 6.04 -21.87 1.10
CA PHE A 61 6.27 -22.63 2.32
C PHE A 61 5.10 -23.57 2.67
N ASP A 62 3.86 -23.21 2.34
CA ASP A 62 2.67 -24.09 2.48
C ASP A 62 2.86 -25.44 1.76
N GLN A 63 3.60 -25.45 0.65
CA GLN A 63 3.81 -26.62 -0.20
C GLN A 63 5.01 -27.48 0.21
N LEU A 64 5.80 -27.04 1.20
CA LEU A 64 7.03 -27.72 1.62
C LEU A 64 6.80 -28.68 2.78
N THR A 65 7.60 -29.75 2.83
CA THR A 65 7.62 -30.63 4.01
C THR A 65 8.21 -29.90 5.23
N PRO A 66 7.88 -30.31 6.48
CA PRO A 66 8.44 -29.70 7.68
C PRO A 66 9.98 -29.64 7.69
N GLU A 67 10.65 -30.68 7.18
CA GLU A 67 12.11 -30.72 7.07
C GLU A 67 12.65 -29.68 6.08
N GLU A 68 12.00 -29.54 4.92
CA GLU A 68 12.38 -28.54 3.89
C GLU A 68 12.09 -27.12 4.36
N SER A 69 10.95 -26.90 5.04
CA SER A 69 10.58 -25.62 5.64
C SER A 69 11.61 -25.19 6.68
N LYS A 70 12.04 -26.10 7.56
CA LYS A 70 13.11 -25.83 8.55
C LYS A 70 14.45 -25.52 7.90
N GLU A 71 14.83 -26.24 6.85
CA GLU A 71 16.07 -25.99 6.12
C GLU A 71 16.05 -24.59 5.47
N ARG A 72 14.96 -24.24 4.77
CA ARG A 72 14.81 -22.92 4.13
C ARG A 72 14.70 -21.80 5.15
N LEU A 73 13.96 -21.98 6.24
CA LEU A 73 13.89 -21.02 7.33
C LEU A 73 15.29 -20.77 7.91
N GLY A 74 16.09 -21.82 8.09
CA GLY A 74 17.47 -21.68 8.53
C GLY A 74 18.36 -20.87 7.57
N MET A 75 18.09 -20.91 6.26
CA MET A 75 18.78 -20.05 5.27
C MET A 75 18.24 -18.62 5.23
N LEU A 76 16.98 -18.40 5.65
CA LEU A 76 16.41 -17.07 5.81
C LEU A 76 17.02 -16.37 7.02
N VAL A 77 17.17 -17.07 8.15
CA VAL A 77 17.81 -16.51 9.37
C VAL A 77 19.19 -15.93 9.08
N GLU A 78 20.01 -16.62 8.28
CA GLU A 78 21.35 -16.14 7.89
C GLU A 78 21.32 -14.87 7.03
N ARG A 79 20.18 -14.55 6.41
CA ARG A 79 19.98 -13.29 5.67
C ARG A 79 19.42 -12.18 6.55
N ILE A 80 18.73 -12.53 7.64
CA ILE A 80 18.16 -11.57 8.59
C ILE A 80 19.25 -11.02 9.51
N ASP A 81 20.17 -11.88 9.94
CA ASP A 81 21.37 -11.52 10.72
C ASP A 81 22.31 -10.65 9.85
N GLU A 82 22.19 -9.33 9.97
CA GLU A 82 22.90 -8.36 9.13
C GLU A 82 24.37 -8.24 9.55
N ASP A 83 24.62 -8.26 10.86
CA ASP A 83 25.95 -8.06 11.43
C ASP A 83 26.75 -9.36 11.59
N LYS A 84 26.10 -10.51 11.37
CA LYS A 84 26.66 -11.86 11.35
C LYS A 84 27.20 -12.29 12.71
N ASP A 85 26.59 -11.81 13.78
CA ASP A 85 26.95 -12.20 15.14
C ASP A 85 26.33 -13.56 15.57
N GLY A 86 25.41 -14.10 14.76
CA GLY A 86 24.73 -15.37 14.96
C GLY A 86 23.41 -15.27 15.72
N TYR A 87 22.97 -14.04 16.04
CA TYR A 87 21.71 -13.73 16.69
C TYR A 87 20.83 -12.88 15.77
N VAL A 88 19.52 -12.94 15.99
CA VAL A 88 18.56 -12.06 15.34
C VAL A 88 17.92 -11.18 16.40
N THR A 89 18.18 -9.88 16.29
CA THR A 89 17.60 -8.85 17.16
C THR A 89 16.20 -8.45 16.72
N VAL A 90 15.42 -7.80 17.61
CA VAL A 90 14.13 -7.19 17.24
C VAL A 90 14.28 -6.20 16.08
N GLU A 91 15.38 -5.44 16.05
CA GLU A 91 15.62 -4.44 15.00
C GLU A 91 15.88 -5.10 13.64
N GLU A 92 16.64 -6.20 13.59
CA GLU A 92 16.86 -6.97 12.37
C GLU A 92 15.60 -7.68 11.91
N MET A 93 14.84 -8.26 12.84
CA MET A 93 13.53 -8.85 12.54
C MET A 93 12.57 -7.82 11.96
N LYS A 94 12.50 -6.62 12.56
CA LYS A 94 11.70 -5.49 12.06
C LYS A 94 12.13 -5.08 10.66
N LYS A 95 13.44 -4.93 10.42
CA LYS A 95 13.97 -4.61 9.08
C LYS A 95 13.60 -5.69 8.06
N TRP A 96 13.69 -6.96 8.44
CA TRP A 96 13.31 -8.07 7.59
C TRP A 96 11.83 -8.06 7.25
N ILE A 97 10.93 -7.89 8.23
CA ILE A 97 9.49 -7.79 7.99
C ILE A 97 9.18 -6.62 7.05
N LYS A 98 9.79 -5.45 7.27
CA LYS A 98 9.66 -4.32 6.34
C LYS A 98 10.20 -4.64 4.95
N HIS A 99 11.29 -5.38 4.85
CA HIS A 99 11.85 -5.79 3.57
C HIS A 99 10.93 -6.79 2.84
N ALA A 100 10.38 -7.76 3.55
CA ALA A 100 9.43 -8.74 3.02
C ALA A 100 8.15 -8.06 2.52
N GLN A 101 7.63 -7.09 3.28
CA GLN A 101 6.50 -6.25 2.87
C GLN A 101 6.82 -5.46 1.59
N LYS A 102 8.01 -4.84 1.51
CA LYS A 102 8.45 -4.06 0.34
C LYS A 102 8.85 -4.91 -0.86
N ARG A 103 8.79 -6.24 -0.78
CA ARG A 103 9.19 -7.10 -1.91
C ARG A 103 8.34 -6.85 -3.16
N TRP A 104 7.04 -6.63 -3.00
CA TRP A 104 6.17 -6.32 -4.14
C TRP A 104 6.57 -4.99 -4.82
N ILE A 105 7.03 -4.02 -4.02
CA ILE A 105 7.58 -2.76 -4.51
C ILE A 105 8.83 -3.02 -5.33
N TYR A 106 9.78 -3.80 -4.81
CA TYR A 106 10.97 -4.17 -5.58
C TYR A 106 10.65 -4.92 -6.86
N ASP A 107 9.65 -5.81 -6.85
CA ASP A 107 9.18 -6.51 -8.04
C ASP A 107 8.54 -5.56 -9.06
N ASP A 108 7.78 -4.56 -8.62
CA ASP A 108 7.25 -3.51 -9.51
C ASP A 108 8.35 -2.66 -10.11
N VAL A 109 9.27 -2.18 -9.27
CA VAL A 109 10.47 -1.45 -9.67
C VAL A 109 11.29 -2.28 -10.65
N ASP A 110 11.44 -3.58 -10.47
CA ASP A 110 12.15 -4.48 -11.39
C ASP A 110 11.47 -4.59 -12.75
N ARG A 111 10.14 -4.63 -12.78
CA ARG A 111 9.39 -4.61 -14.04
C ARG A 111 9.56 -3.28 -14.76
N GLN A 112 9.37 -2.17 -14.05
CA GLN A 112 9.51 -0.81 -14.59
C GLN A 112 10.94 -0.52 -15.03
N TRP A 113 11.93 -0.95 -14.26
CA TRP A 113 13.35 -0.72 -14.57
C TRP A 113 13.73 -1.30 -15.93
N LYS A 114 13.30 -2.53 -16.23
CA LYS A 114 13.60 -3.20 -17.50
C LYS A 114 13.01 -2.48 -18.72
N SER A 115 11.93 -1.72 -18.56
CA SER A 115 11.33 -0.95 -19.67
C SER A 115 11.93 0.44 -19.82
N HIS A 116 12.64 0.95 -18.82
CA HIS A 116 13.16 2.32 -18.79
C HIS A 116 14.69 2.39 -18.93
N ASP A 117 15.46 1.39 -18.48
CA ASP A 117 16.90 1.28 -18.76
C ASP A 117 17.12 0.75 -20.19
N LEU A 118 16.96 1.64 -21.17
CA LEU A 118 17.03 1.30 -22.60
C LEU A 118 18.46 1.09 -23.08
N ASN A 119 19.42 1.73 -22.41
CA ASN A 119 20.82 1.72 -22.81
C ASN A 119 21.64 0.62 -22.10
N GLY A 120 21.13 0.07 -20.99
CA GLY A 120 21.72 -1.02 -20.23
C GLY A 120 22.89 -0.61 -19.35
N ASP A 121 22.97 0.65 -18.91
CA ASP A 121 24.01 1.15 -18.01
C ASP A 121 23.70 0.95 -16.53
N ASN A 122 22.57 0.28 -16.21
CA ASN A 122 22.09 0.05 -14.85
C ASN A 122 21.81 1.34 -14.09
N VAL A 123 21.36 2.38 -14.79
CA VAL A 123 20.70 3.55 -14.22
C VAL A 123 19.53 3.94 -15.11
N VAL A 124 18.54 4.64 -14.56
CA VAL A 124 17.45 5.22 -15.37
C VAL A 124 17.64 6.73 -15.40
N SER A 125 18.03 7.28 -16.54
CA SER A 125 18.10 8.74 -16.70
C SER A 125 16.72 9.37 -16.86
N TRP A 126 16.58 10.63 -16.45
CA TRP A 126 15.33 11.37 -16.67
C TRP A 126 14.92 11.39 -18.15
N GLU A 127 15.88 11.49 -19.08
CA GLU A 127 15.58 11.47 -20.52
C GLU A 127 15.08 10.09 -20.99
N GLU A 128 15.58 8.99 -20.43
CA GLU A 128 15.04 7.66 -20.72
C GLU A 128 13.63 7.50 -20.19
N TYR A 129 13.39 7.90 -18.94
CA TYR A 129 12.06 7.89 -18.35
C TYR A 129 11.08 8.71 -19.19
N LYS A 130 11.42 9.97 -19.45
CA LYS A 130 10.62 10.89 -20.24
C LYS A 130 10.30 10.35 -21.63
N ASN A 131 11.27 9.77 -22.33
CA ASN A 131 11.05 9.24 -23.68
C ASN A 131 10.19 7.97 -23.67
N ALA A 132 10.38 7.08 -22.69
CA ALA A 132 9.58 5.87 -22.56
C ALA A 132 8.12 6.17 -22.17
N THR A 133 7.90 7.11 -21.25
CA THR A 133 6.57 7.45 -20.71
C THR A 133 5.81 8.44 -21.58
N TYR A 134 6.49 9.47 -22.10
CA TYR A 134 5.86 10.60 -22.79
C TYR A 134 6.26 10.73 -24.27
N GLY A 135 7.25 9.97 -24.75
CA GLY A 135 7.81 10.14 -26.11
C GLY A 135 6.79 9.98 -27.24
N TYR A 136 5.73 9.20 -27.04
CA TYR A 136 4.65 9.02 -28.01
C TYR A 136 3.54 10.08 -27.92
N ILE A 137 3.51 10.85 -26.83
CA ILE A 137 2.40 11.74 -26.46
C ILE A 137 2.75 13.22 -26.72
N LEU A 138 4.04 13.56 -26.73
CA LEU A 138 4.50 14.93 -26.95
C LEU A 138 4.17 15.52 -28.33
N ASP A 139 3.87 14.68 -29.31
CA ASP A 139 3.46 15.09 -30.67
C ASP A 139 1.93 15.27 -30.81
N ASP A 140 1.14 14.80 -29.84
CA ASP A 140 -0.32 14.93 -29.83
C ASP A 140 -0.76 16.20 -29.07
N PRO A 141 -1.83 16.89 -29.53
CA PRO A 141 -2.37 18.03 -28.81
C PRO A 141 -2.95 17.61 -27.46
N ASP A 142 -2.79 18.47 -26.45
CA ASP A 142 -3.38 18.26 -25.11
C ASP A 142 -4.90 17.99 -25.22
N PRO A 143 -5.45 17.00 -24.51
CA PRO A 143 -6.88 16.71 -24.52
C PRO A 143 -7.71 17.89 -23.96
N GLU A 144 -8.92 18.07 -24.48
CA GLU A 144 -9.83 19.16 -24.07
C GLU A 144 -10.43 18.97 -22.65
N ASP A 145 -10.11 17.88 -21.95
CA ASP A 145 -10.63 17.53 -20.63
C ASP A 145 -9.85 18.16 -19.46
N GLY A 146 -8.84 18.99 -19.76
CA GLY A 146 -8.04 19.69 -18.75
C GLY A 146 -6.82 18.90 -18.26
N PHE A 147 -6.57 17.69 -18.78
CA PHE A 147 -5.31 16.98 -18.55
C PHE A 147 -4.19 17.55 -19.42
N SER A 148 -3.22 18.25 -18.81
CA SER A 148 -2.02 18.69 -19.53
C SER A 148 -0.86 17.71 -19.32
N TYR A 149 -0.44 17.02 -20.38
CA TYR A 149 0.72 16.13 -20.33
C TYR A 149 2.00 16.86 -19.90
N ARG A 150 2.09 18.17 -20.19
CA ARG A 150 3.18 19.02 -19.75
C ARG A 150 3.20 19.24 -18.24
N GLN A 151 2.04 19.36 -17.61
CA GLN A 151 1.94 19.49 -16.15
C GLN A 151 2.32 18.18 -15.46
N MET A 152 1.85 17.04 -15.99
CA MET A 152 2.20 15.72 -15.47
C MET A 152 3.72 15.46 -15.60
N MET A 153 4.31 15.75 -16.75
CA MET A 153 5.76 15.64 -16.94
C MET A 153 6.55 16.54 -15.99
N ALA A 154 6.10 17.77 -15.75
CA ALA A 154 6.77 18.68 -14.82
C ALA A 154 6.68 18.20 -13.36
N ARG A 155 5.55 17.60 -12.97
CA ARG A 155 5.36 16.96 -11.66
C ARG A 155 6.30 15.76 -11.50
N ASP A 156 6.35 14.88 -12.49
CA ASP A 156 7.29 13.74 -12.48
C ASP A 156 8.75 14.20 -12.47
N GLU A 157 9.11 15.25 -13.22
CA GLU A 157 10.48 15.78 -13.21
C GLU A 157 10.87 16.30 -11.82
N ARG A 158 9.94 16.98 -11.15
CA ARG A 158 10.15 17.48 -9.79
C ARG A 158 10.31 16.33 -8.80
N ARG A 159 9.47 15.29 -8.92
CA ARG A 159 9.56 14.08 -8.09
C ARG A 159 10.87 13.34 -8.33
N PHE A 160 11.28 13.19 -9.59
CA PHE A 160 12.53 12.55 -9.98
C PHE A 160 13.73 13.26 -9.36
N LYS A 161 13.76 14.60 -9.42
CA LYS A 161 14.80 15.42 -8.78
C LYS A 161 14.82 15.31 -7.25
N MET A 162 13.67 15.06 -6.62
CA MET A 162 13.60 14.86 -5.18
C MET A 162 14.15 13.49 -4.78
N ALA A 163 13.90 12.48 -5.62
CA ALA A 163 14.42 11.13 -5.44
C ALA A 163 15.92 11.04 -5.68
N ASP A 164 16.42 11.75 -6.70
CA ASP A 164 17.83 11.88 -7.07
C ASP A 164 18.64 12.60 -5.98
N GLN A 165 19.34 11.84 -5.14
CA GLN A 165 20.07 12.38 -3.99
C GLN A 165 21.42 12.97 -4.40
N ASP A 166 22.04 12.45 -5.47
CA ASP A 166 23.35 12.92 -5.94
C ASP A 166 23.26 14.01 -7.02
N ASN A 167 22.05 14.30 -7.50
CA ASN A 167 21.68 15.36 -8.44
C ASN A 167 22.33 15.18 -9.83
N ASP A 168 22.58 13.94 -10.26
CA ASP A 168 23.16 13.65 -11.57
C ASP A 168 22.11 13.46 -12.69
N MET A 169 20.82 13.54 -12.34
CA MET A 169 19.65 13.28 -13.19
C MET A 169 19.56 11.83 -13.71
N LYS A 170 20.13 10.88 -12.96
CA LYS A 170 20.09 9.44 -13.22
C LYS A 170 19.81 8.69 -11.93
N ALA A 171 18.64 8.09 -11.87
CA ALA A 171 18.24 7.32 -10.71
C ALA A 171 18.96 5.97 -10.71
N ASN A 172 19.68 5.68 -9.64
CA ASN A 172 20.03 4.30 -9.28
C ASN A 172 18.79 3.52 -8.82
N LYS A 173 18.96 2.24 -8.45
CA LYS A 173 17.82 1.37 -8.14
C LYS A 173 17.01 1.88 -6.96
N GLU A 174 17.70 2.32 -5.91
CA GLU A 174 17.09 2.87 -4.70
C GLU A 174 16.37 4.19 -4.97
N GLU A 175 16.97 5.09 -5.75
CA GLU A 175 16.35 6.38 -6.13
C GLU A 175 15.14 6.17 -7.05
N PHE A 176 15.20 5.20 -7.97
CA PHE A 176 14.06 4.89 -8.83
C PHE A 176 12.91 4.26 -8.05
N THR A 177 13.21 3.44 -7.03
CA THR A 177 12.21 2.97 -6.08
C THR A 177 11.56 4.13 -5.33
N ALA A 178 12.36 5.10 -4.84
CA ALA A 178 11.84 6.30 -4.17
C ALA A 178 11.01 7.19 -5.09
N PHE A 179 11.32 7.23 -6.38
CA PHE A 179 10.54 7.95 -7.38
C PHE A 179 9.18 7.29 -7.67
N LEU A 180 9.13 5.96 -7.76
CA LEU A 180 7.90 5.21 -8.03
C LEU A 180 7.01 5.07 -6.78
N HIS A 181 7.62 4.91 -5.61
CA HIS A 181 6.96 4.70 -4.31
C HIS A 181 7.42 5.75 -3.29
N PRO A 182 7.11 7.04 -3.53
CA PRO A 182 7.58 8.14 -2.67
C PRO A 182 7.03 8.08 -1.24
N GLU A 183 5.90 7.41 -1.01
CA GLU A 183 5.32 7.17 0.32
C GLU A 183 6.27 6.39 1.26
N GLU A 184 7.12 5.54 0.70
CA GLU A 184 8.01 4.64 1.44
C GLU A 184 9.28 5.30 1.97
N TYR A 185 9.56 6.53 1.55
CA TYR A 185 10.81 7.23 1.83
C TYR A 185 10.54 8.54 2.55
N ASP A 186 11.12 8.70 3.75
CA ASP A 186 10.89 9.89 4.58
C ASP A 186 11.25 11.20 3.87
N HIS A 187 12.29 11.20 3.05
CA HIS A 187 12.70 12.38 2.28
C HIS A 187 11.74 12.71 1.12
N MET A 188 10.92 11.75 0.69
CA MET A 188 9.93 11.90 -0.38
C MET A 188 8.53 12.24 0.14
N LYS A 189 8.26 12.06 1.44
CA LYS A 189 6.95 12.42 2.04
C LYS A 189 6.51 13.85 1.71
N ASP A 190 7.46 14.78 1.66
CA ASP A 190 7.20 16.17 1.31
C ASP A 190 6.67 16.38 -0.12
N ILE A 191 7.13 15.56 -1.09
CA ILE A 191 6.64 15.63 -2.46
C ILE A 191 5.24 15.01 -2.57
N VAL A 192 4.96 13.93 -1.83
CA VAL A 192 3.62 13.30 -1.76
C VAL A 192 2.58 14.30 -1.24
N VAL A 193 2.93 15.05 -0.18
CA VAL A 193 2.06 16.08 0.39
C VAL A 193 1.81 17.20 -0.61
N LEU A 194 2.87 17.75 -1.21
CA LEU A 194 2.75 18.85 -2.17
C LEU A 194 1.86 18.47 -3.35
N GLU A 195 2.09 17.29 -3.91
CA GLU A 195 1.34 16.78 -5.04
C GLU A 195 -0.12 16.48 -4.71
N THR A 196 -0.39 16.00 -3.49
CA THR A 196 -1.77 15.81 -3.01
C THR A 196 -2.49 17.14 -2.85
N MET A 197 -1.80 18.16 -2.33
CA MET A 197 -2.35 19.51 -2.26
C MET A 197 -2.67 20.05 -3.65
N GLU A 198 -1.76 19.92 -4.63
CA GLU A 198 -1.99 20.36 -6.02
C GLU A 198 -3.18 19.65 -6.68
N ASP A 199 -3.45 18.40 -6.30
CA ASP A 199 -4.61 17.64 -6.82
C ASP A 199 -5.94 18.15 -6.24
N ILE A 200 -5.93 18.65 -5.00
CA ILE A 200 -7.14 19.04 -4.25
C ILE A 200 -7.41 20.56 -4.38
N ASP A 201 -6.38 21.39 -4.22
CA ASP A 201 -6.43 22.85 -4.31
C ASP A 201 -6.80 23.28 -5.74
N LYS A 202 -8.08 23.56 -5.95
CA LYS A 202 -8.63 23.97 -7.26
C LYS A 202 -8.43 25.46 -7.49
N ASN A 203 -8.30 26.23 -6.43
CA ASN A 203 -8.22 27.69 -6.50
C ASN A 203 -6.77 28.21 -6.58
N GLY A 204 -5.78 27.37 -6.25
CA GLY A 204 -4.34 27.63 -6.36
C GLY A 204 -3.78 28.54 -5.27
N ASP A 205 -4.42 28.62 -4.10
CA ASP A 205 -3.94 29.43 -2.97
C ASP A 205 -2.94 28.70 -2.06
N GLY A 206 -2.67 27.42 -2.35
CA GLY A 206 -1.72 26.59 -1.62
C GLY A 206 -2.25 26.08 -0.28
N LEU A 207 -3.56 26.15 -0.06
CA LEU A 207 -4.27 25.62 1.10
C LEU A 207 -5.44 24.76 0.60
N ILE A 208 -5.92 23.83 1.42
CA ILE A 208 -7.11 23.04 1.10
C ILE A 208 -8.27 23.57 1.94
N ASP A 209 -9.26 24.20 1.30
CA ASP A 209 -10.47 24.58 2.01
C ASP A 209 -11.48 23.44 2.16
N LEU A 210 -12.51 23.64 2.99
CA LEU A 210 -13.53 22.62 3.25
C LEU A 210 -14.27 22.16 1.99
N ASP A 211 -14.52 23.06 1.04
CA ASP A 211 -15.26 22.73 -0.17
C ASP A 211 -14.37 21.94 -1.14
N GLU A 212 -13.08 22.22 -1.19
CA GLU A 212 -12.08 21.42 -1.93
C GLU A 212 -11.88 20.04 -1.31
N TYR A 213 -11.76 19.97 0.02
CA TYR A 213 -11.65 18.72 0.78
C TYR A 213 -12.84 17.79 0.51
N ILE A 214 -14.07 18.32 0.65
CA ILE A 214 -15.28 17.55 0.38
C ILE A 214 -15.43 17.26 -1.12
N GLY A 215 -15.07 18.20 -1.99
CA GLY A 215 -15.15 18.06 -3.44
C GLY A 215 -14.26 16.96 -3.99
N ASP A 216 -13.10 16.70 -3.36
CA ASP A 216 -12.24 15.57 -3.74
C ASP A 216 -12.93 14.20 -3.50
N MET A 217 -13.67 14.10 -2.40
CA MET A 217 -14.29 12.87 -1.91
C MET A 217 -15.72 12.67 -2.44
N TYR A 218 -16.44 13.76 -2.71
CA TYR A 218 -17.84 13.79 -3.10
C TYR A 218 -18.11 14.86 -4.16
N ASN A 219 -18.36 14.43 -5.39
CA ASN A 219 -18.88 15.30 -6.43
C ASN A 219 -20.41 15.39 -6.35
N GLN A 220 -20.92 16.56 -6.00
CA GLN A 220 -22.36 16.86 -5.91
C GLN A 220 -23.04 17.01 -7.29
N GLU A 221 -22.57 16.31 -8.33
CA GLU A 221 -23.15 16.41 -9.67
C GLU A 221 -24.48 15.65 -9.74
N GLY A 222 -25.57 16.35 -9.44
CA GLY A 222 -26.94 15.92 -9.70
C GLY A 222 -27.70 15.35 -8.50
N ASP A 223 -27.08 15.26 -7.32
CA ASP A 223 -27.77 14.82 -6.10
C ASP A 223 -28.35 16.00 -5.31
N THR A 224 -29.61 15.86 -4.90
CA THR A 224 -30.36 16.93 -4.21
C THR A 224 -30.18 16.91 -2.69
N SER A 225 -29.54 15.87 -2.14
CA SER A 225 -29.27 15.74 -0.71
C SER A 225 -27.84 15.29 -0.44
N GLU A 226 -27.13 16.05 0.39
CA GLU A 226 -25.81 15.69 0.91
C GLU A 226 -25.92 14.43 1.81
N PRO A 227 -25.12 13.37 1.54
CA PRO A 227 -25.09 12.17 2.36
C PRO A 227 -24.69 12.46 3.81
N GLU A 228 -25.16 11.64 4.76
CA GLU A 228 -24.84 11.85 6.18
C GLU A 228 -23.35 11.72 6.49
N TRP A 229 -22.64 10.84 5.77
CA TRP A 229 -21.19 10.70 5.90
C TRP A 229 -20.45 11.99 5.51
N VAL A 230 -20.92 12.74 4.52
CA VAL A 230 -20.31 14.03 4.12
C VAL A 230 -20.41 15.04 5.26
N LYS A 231 -21.55 15.08 5.96
CA LYS A 231 -21.70 15.92 7.16
C LYS A 231 -20.72 15.52 8.26
N THR A 232 -20.57 14.21 8.51
CA THR A 232 -19.57 13.70 9.46
C THR A 232 -18.15 14.08 9.04
N GLU A 233 -17.80 14.01 7.75
CA GLU A 233 -16.47 14.45 7.28
C GLU A 233 -16.26 15.96 7.45
N ARG A 234 -17.30 16.79 7.26
CA ARG A 234 -17.20 18.25 7.53
C ARG A 234 -16.96 18.54 9.02
N GLU A 235 -17.60 17.78 9.91
CA GLU A 235 -17.32 17.86 11.34
C GLU A 235 -15.89 17.39 11.66
N GLN A 236 -15.46 16.27 11.08
CA GLN A 236 -14.09 15.77 11.26
C GLN A 236 -13.02 16.73 10.74
N PHE A 237 -13.27 17.40 9.61
CA PHE A 237 -12.39 18.43 9.08
C PHE A 237 -12.15 19.51 10.14
N THR A 238 -13.24 20.07 10.68
CA THR A 238 -13.18 21.18 11.64
C THR A 238 -12.62 20.76 13.01
N GLU A 239 -12.85 19.51 13.42
CA GLU A 239 -12.45 19.02 14.73
C GLU A 239 -11.02 18.46 14.77
N PHE A 240 -10.58 17.79 13.69
CA PHE A 240 -9.35 16.99 13.69
C PHE A 240 -8.36 17.34 12.58
N ARG A 241 -8.82 17.87 11.43
CA ARG A 241 -7.94 18.16 10.28
C ARG A 241 -7.40 19.59 10.34
N ASP A 242 -8.29 20.56 10.53
CA ASP A 242 -7.97 21.96 10.79
C ASP A 242 -7.61 22.16 12.27
N LYS A 243 -6.34 21.92 12.60
CA LYS A 243 -5.81 21.98 13.97
C LYS A 243 -5.73 23.43 14.44
N ASN A 244 -5.38 24.33 13.53
CA ASN A 244 -5.18 25.75 13.83
C ASN A 244 -6.50 26.56 13.85
N LYS A 245 -7.60 25.97 13.33
CA LYS A 245 -8.97 26.51 13.25
C LYS A 245 -9.10 27.73 12.35
N ASP A 246 -8.32 27.80 11.27
CA ASP A 246 -8.39 28.89 10.28
C ASP A 246 -9.38 28.62 9.14
N GLY A 247 -10.01 27.42 9.13
CA GLY A 247 -10.99 26.98 8.15
C GLY A 247 -10.38 26.33 6.91
N LYS A 248 -9.07 26.12 6.89
CA LYS A 248 -8.32 25.50 5.79
C LYS A 248 -7.30 24.51 6.35
N MET A 249 -6.78 23.64 5.49
CA MET A 249 -5.65 22.78 5.83
C MET A 249 -4.39 23.31 5.17
N ASP A 250 -3.37 23.54 5.99
CA ASP A 250 -2.03 23.83 5.51
C ASP A 250 -1.23 22.56 5.17
N LYS A 251 0.05 22.73 4.77
CA LYS A 251 0.93 21.61 4.39
C LYS A 251 1.17 20.64 5.56
N GLU A 252 1.30 21.14 6.79
CA GLU A 252 1.56 20.29 7.96
C GLU A 252 0.31 19.49 8.34
N GLU A 253 -0.85 20.14 8.33
CA GLU A 253 -2.15 19.49 8.57
C GLU A 253 -2.48 18.45 7.49
N THR A 254 -2.17 18.76 6.23
CA THR A 254 -2.30 17.81 5.12
C THR A 254 -1.37 16.62 5.30
N ARG A 255 -0.11 16.84 5.69
CA ARG A 255 0.85 15.77 5.97
C ARG A 255 0.35 14.82 7.05
N ASP A 256 -0.15 15.35 8.16
CA ASP A 256 -0.66 14.54 9.26
C ASP A 256 -1.95 13.78 8.88
N TRP A 257 -2.72 14.30 7.92
CA TRP A 257 -3.88 13.62 7.37
C TRP A 257 -3.50 12.47 6.44
N ILE A 258 -2.61 12.70 5.47
CA ILE A 258 -2.30 11.71 4.43
C ILE A 258 -1.21 10.72 4.83
N LEU A 259 -0.37 11.07 5.81
CA LEU A 259 0.70 10.23 6.35
C LEU A 259 0.57 10.20 7.88
N PRO A 260 -0.49 9.55 8.41
CA PRO A 260 -0.69 9.44 9.84
C PRO A 260 0.52 8.78 10.50
N SER A 261 0.95 9.31 11.64
CA SER A 261 2.16 8.90 12.34
C SER A 261 2.04 7.52 13.03
N ASP A 262 0.90 6.87 12.90
CA ASP A 262 0.42 5.99 13.93
C ASP A 262 0.57 4.52 13.55
N TYR A 263 1.43 3.87 14.34
CA TYR A 263 1.63 2.43 14.51
C TYR A 263 2.53 1.73 13.48
N ASP A 264 3.79 1.52 13.88
CA ASP A 264 4.75 0.68 13.15
C ASP A 264 4.38 -0.80 13.34
N HIS A 265 3.53 -1.31 12.45
CA HIS A 265 3.04 -2.69 12.47
C HIS A 265 4.21 -3.69 12.46
N ALA A 266 5.27 -3.40 11.70
CA ALA A 266 6.45 -4.26 11.62
C ALA A 266 7.22 -4.31 12.95
N GLU A 267 7.26 -3.22 13.71
CA GLU A 267 7.87 -3.22 15.05
C GLU A 267 7.05 -4.03 16.07
N ALA A 268 5.72 -3.90 16.03
CA ALA A 268 4.84 -4.68 16.88
C ALA A 268 5.00 -6.18 16.60
N GLU A 269 4.99 -6.56 15.31
CA GLU A 269 5.13 -7.94 14.87
C GLU A 269 6.52 -8.51 15.18
N ALA A 270 7.59 -7.75 14.91
CA ALA A 270 8.94 -8.17 15.27
C ALA A 270 9.08 -8.46 16.77
N LYS A 271 8.50 -7.61 17.63
CA LYS A 271 8.50 -7.84 19.08
C LYS A 271 7.70 -9.08 19.46
N HIS A 272 6.56 -9.32 18.81
CA HIS A 272 5.75 -10.51 19.02
C HIS A 272 6.52 -11.78 18.66
N LEU A 273 7.06 -11.87 17.44
CA LEU A 273 7.85 -13.00 16.96
C LEU A 273 9.05 -13.31 17.86
N VAL A 274 9.79 -12.27 18.28
CA VAL A 274 10.92 -12.45 19.21
C VAL A 274 10.43 -12.93 20.57
N TYR A 275 9.39 -12.32 21.13
CA TYR A 275 8.87 -12.69 22.45
C TYR A 275 8.36 -14.15 22.51
N GLU A 276 7.68 -14.62 21.47
CA GLU A 276 7.14 -15.99 21.41
C GLU A 276 8.20 -17.05 21.09
N SER A 277 9.33 -16.65 20.51
CA SER A 277 10.40 -17.56 20.08
C SER A 277 11.60 -17.61 21.03
N ASP A 278 11.84 -16.55 21.80
CA ASP A 278 12.96 -16.41 22.73
C ASP A 278 12.79 -17.34 23.94
N ALA A 279 13.49 -18.48 23.92
CA ALA A 279 13.32 -19.53 24.89
C ALA A 279 14.08 -19.25 26.19
N ASP A 280 15.23 -18.58 26.10
CA ASP A 280 16.09 -18.28 27.24
C ASP A 280 15.92 -16.85 27.80
N LYS A 281 15.10 -16.02 27.12
CA LYS A 281 14.70 -14.67 27.49
C LYS A 281 15.84 -13.67 27.50
N ASP A 282 16.81 -13.85 26.61
CA ASP A 282 17.95 -12.94 26.48
C ASP A 282 17.67 -11.72 25.57
N GLY A 283 16.51 -11.70 24.90
CA GLY A 283 16.05 -10.63 24.02
C GLY A 283 16.51 -10.74 22.56
N HIS A 284 17.17 -11.84 22.19
CA HIS A 284 17.64 -12.12 20.84
C HIS A 284 17.30 -13.56 20.48
N LEU A 285 17.20 -13.85 19.17
CA LEU A 285 16.89 -15.21 18.71
C LEU A 285 18.11 -15.86 18.08
N THR A 286 18.44 -17.06 18.54
CA THR A 286 19.38 -17.92 17.82
C THR A 286 18.67 -18.61 16.64
N LYS A 287 19.46 -19.03 15.64
CA LYS A 287 18.95 -19.88 14.54
C LYS A 287 18.21 -21.13 15.02
N ALA A 288 18.65 -21.71 16.14
CA ALA A 288 18.00 -22.90 16.71
C ALA A 288 16.60 -22.58 17.22
N GLU A 289 16.42 -21.45 17.92
CA GLU A 289 15.12 -21.03 18.45
C GLU A 289 14.10 -20.74 17.35
N ILE A 290 14.51 -20.04 16.29
CA ILE A 290 13.65 -19.74 15.13
C ILE A 290 13.23 -21.04 14.42
N VAL A 291 14.17 -21.97 14.20
CA VAL A 291 13.89 -23.24 13.51
C VAL A 291 13.08 -24.21 14.37
N ASP A 292 13.26 -24.19 15.70
CA ASP A 292 12.44 -24.97 16.62
C ASP A 292 11.01 -24.46 16.66
N LYS A 293 10.82 -23.15 16.50
CA LYS A 293 9.52 -22.46 16.42
C LYS A 293 9.04 -22.23 14.98
N TYR A 294 9.45 -23.07 14.03
CA TYR A 294 9.13 -22.89 12.61
C TYR A 294 7.62 -22.69 12.33
N ASP A 295 6.73 -23.37 13.06
CA ASP A 295 5.27 -23.24 12.87
C ASP A 295 4.77 -21.78 13.03
N LEU A 296 5.44 -20.95 13.85
CA LEU A 296 5.12 -19.53 14.03
C LEU A 296 5.55 -18.67 12.82
N PHE A 297 6.67 -19.00 12.18
CA PHE A 297 7.26 -18.21 11.10
C PHE A 297 6.78 -18.63 9.72
N VAL A 298 6.59 -19.93 9.52
CA VAL A 298 6.35 -20.53 8.19
C VAL A 298 5.01 -21.27 8.09
N GLY A 299 4.15 -21.15 9.11
CA GLY A 299 2.88 -21.86 9.19
C GLY A 299 3.05 -23.36 9.44
N SER A 300 2.05 -23.99 10.05
CA SER A 300 2.03 -25.45 10.24
C SER A 300 1.26 -26.10 9.08
N GLN A 301 1.78 -27.20 8.51
CA GLN A 301 0.96 -28.02 7.60
C GLN A 301 -0.27 -28.62 8.31
N ALA A 302 -0.29 -28.69 9.65
CA ALA A 302 -1.36 -29.34 10.40
C ALA A 302 -2.69 -28.57 10.34
N THR A 303 -2.65 -27.24 10.26
CA THR A 303 -3.85 -26.38 10.15
C THR A 303 -4.48 -26.49 8.76
N ASP A 304 -3.66 -26.40 7.70
CA ASP A 304 -4.15 -26.41 6.32
C ASP A 304 -4.55 -27.81 5.80
N PHE A 305 -3.84 -28.87 6.20
CA PHE A 305 -4.29 -30.24 5.89
C PHE A 305 -5.54 -30.65 6.69
N GLY A 306 -5.77 -30.04 7.86
CA GLY A 306 -7.04 -30.18 8.60
C GLY A 306 -8.23 -29.60 7.82
N GLU A 307 -8.06 -28.40 7.26
CA GLU A 307 -9.05 -27.78 6.37
C GLU A 307 -9.24 -28.55 5.06
N ALA A 308 -8.14 -28.99 4.42
CA ALA A 308 -8.19 -29.78 3.19
C ALA A 308 -8.88 -31.15 3.40
N LEU A 309 -8.72 -31.78 4.57
CA LEU A 309 -9.45 -32.99 4.93
C LEU A 309 -10.95 -32.73 5.14
N THR A 310 -11.35 -31.59 5.70
CA THR A 310 -12.78 -31.25 5.84
C THR A 310 -13.47 -30.95 4.51
N ARG A 311 -12.76 -30.45 3.49
CA ARG A 311 -13.32 -30.22 2.14
C ARG A 311 -13.45 -31.49 1.29
N HIS A 312 -12.77 -32.58 1.66
CA HIS A 312 -12.74 -33.82 0.87
C HIS A 312 -13.81 -34.86 1.22
N ASP A 313 -14.61 -34.64 2.28
CA ASP A 313 -15.68 -35.55 2.71
C ASP A 313 -17.10 -35.18 2.18
N GLU A 314 -17.24 -34.10 1.40
CA GLU A 314 -18.49 -33.77 0.69
C GLU A 314 -18.39 -33.98 -0.82
N PHE A 315 -18.27 -35.22 -1.32
CA PHE A 315 -18.74 -35.60 -2.67
C PHE A 315 -19.12 -37.07 -2.80
#